data_AF-A0A7S2JM60-F1
#
_entry.id   AF-A0A7S2JM60-F1
#
_cell.length_a   1.000
_cell.length_b   1.000
_cell.length_c   1.000
_cell.angle_alpha   90.00
_cell.angle_beta   90.00
_cell.angle_gamma   90.00
#
_symmetry.space_group_name_H-M   'P 1'
#
loop_
_entity.id
_entity.type
_entity.pdbx_description
1 polymer ?
#
loop_
_entity_poly.entity_id
_entity_poly.type
_entity_poly.pdbx_seq_one_letter_code
_entity_poly.pdbx_strand_id
1 'polypeptide(L)'
;NILQYLFDRLKIREIDANRVYASEMLAILLQSSKENQAKVGEMDGIDMLLKLVAPYKRRDPTGGEEIELMENLFDALCSCLLVPANQNLFHNAEGLELMIIIIKEKKA
;
A
#
# COMPACT_ATOMS: atom_id res chain seq x y z
N ASN A 1 5.12 17.74 -2.82
CA ASN A 1 4.34 17.15 -1.71
C ASN A 1 5.09 15.91 -1.24
N ILE A 2 5.30 15.73 0.06
CA ILE A 2 6.01 14.58 0.63
C ILE A 2 5.33 13.24 0.31
N LEU A 3 3.99 13.18 0.31
CA LEU A 3 3.25 11.95 -0.02
C LEU A 3 3.57 11.47 -1.43
N GLN A 4 3.58 12.38 -2.40
CA GLN A 4 3.95 12.06 -3.79
C GLN A 4 5.39 11.55 -3.88
N TYR A 5 6.32 12.20 -3.18
CA TYR A 5 7.73 11.78 -3.15
C TYR A 5 7.90 10.36 -2.60
N LEU A 6 7.17 10.01 -1.52
CA LEU A 6 7.19 8.66 -0.95
C LEU A 6 6.65 7.63 -1.95
N PHE A 7 5.54 7.92 -2.62
CA PHE A 7 5.03 7.04 -3.69
C PHE A 7 6.03 6.87 -4.83
N ASP A 8 6.69 7.94 -5.26
CA ASP A 8 7.70 7.87 -6.31
C ASP A 8 8.92 7.04 -5.88
N ARG A 9 9.31 7.12 -4.60
CA ARG A 9 10.36 6.26 -4.03
C ARG A 9 9.95 4.77 -3.99
N LEU A 10 8.68 4.48 -3.67
CA LEU A 10 8.15 3.12 -3.55
C LEU A 10 8.02 2.40 -4.91
N LYS A 11 7.93 3.15 -6.03
CA LYS A 11 7.90 2.60 -7.40
C LYS A 11 9.23 1.94 -7.81
N ILE A 12 10.34 2.29 -7.16
CA ILE A 12 11.64 1.66 -7.42
C ILE A 12 11.56 0.19 -7.00
N ARG A 13 11.89 -0.74 -7.90
CA ARG A 13 11.67 -2.18 -7.70
C ARG A 13 12.65 -2.85 -6.74
N GLU A 14 13.85 -2.31 -6.64
CA GLU A 14 14.87 -2.80 -5.71
C GLU A 14 14.37 -2.64 -4.27
N ILE A 15 14.59 -3.66 -3.45
CA ILE A 15 14.31 -3.59 -2.01
C ILE A 15 15.63 -3.19 -1.36
N ASP A 16 15.61 -2.02 -0.75
CA ASP A 16 16.70 -1.46 0.01
C ASP A 16 16.11 -0.77 1.25
N ALA A 17 16.96 -0.45 2.23
CA ALA A 17 16.55 0.20 3.46
C ALA A 17 15.75 1.50 3.21
N ASN A 18 16.11 2.29 2.19
CA ASN A 18 15.42 3.54 1.87
C ASN A 18 13.98 3.30 1.37
N ARG A 19 13.72 2.20 0.67
CA ARG A 19 12.38 1.83 0.23
C ARG A 19 11.52 1.34 1.39
N VAL A 20 12.10 0.56 2.29
CA VAL A 20 11.44 0.14 3.53
C VAL A 20 11.09 1.37 4.37
N TYR A 21 12.05 2.27 4.61
CA TYR A 21 11.80 3.53 5.32
C TYR A 21 10.74 4.41 4.65
N ALA A 22 10.71 4.48 3.32
CA ALA A 22 9.66 5.22 2.62
C ALA A 22 8.26 4.62 2.88
N SER A 23 8.16 3.29 2.98
CA SER A 23 6.89 2.61 3.29
C SER A 23 6.45 2.87 4.73
N GLU A 24 7.37 2.82 5.68
CA GLU A 24 7.12 3.10 7.10
C GLU A 24 6.68 4.55 7.30
N MET A 25 7.40 5.51 6.71
CA MET A 25 7.03 6.92 6.74
C MET A 25 5.63 7.16 6.15
N LEU A 26 5.29 6.48 5.06
CA LEU A 26 3.96 6.59 4.46
C LEU A 26 2.90 6.05 5.42
N ALA A 27 3.11 4.88 6.02
CA ALA A 27 2.19 4.30 6.99
C ALA A 27 1.97 5.22 8.20
N ILE A 28 3.04 5.78 8.77
CA ILE A 28 2.99 6.73 9.89
C ILE A 28 2.21 8.00 9.50
N LEU A 29 2.49 8.59 8.34
CA LEU A 29 1.81 9.81 7.90
C LEU A 29 0.30 9.60 7.69
N LEU A 30 -0.10 8.39 7.32
CA LEU A 30 -1.52 8.05 7.12
C LEU A 30 -2.20 7.67 8.42
N GLN A 31 -1.47 7.16 9.41
CA GLN A 31 -2.03 6.75 10.69
C GLN A 31 -2.76 7.92 11.36
N SER A 32 -4.07 7.74 11.60
CA SER A 32 -4.94 8.73 12.26
C SER A 32 -5.03 10.12 11.60
N SER A 33 -4.63 10.27 10.33
CA SER A 33 -4.71 11.55 9.60
C SER A 33 -5.71 11.48 8.44
N LYS A 34 -6.95 11.90 8.69
CA LYS A 34 -8.00 11.95 7.65
C LYS A 34 -7.63 12.84 6.47
N GLU A 35 -6.89 13.93 6.72
CA GLU A 35 -6.43 14.84 5.66
C GLU A 35 -5.44 14.13 4.73
N ASN A 36 -4.45 13.42 5.28
CA ASN A 36 -3.49 12.67 4.46
C ASN A 36 -4.18 11.50 3.74
N GLN A 37 -5.08 10.78 4.41
CA GLN A 37 -5.85 9.69 3.80
C GLN A 37 -6.71 10.18 2.62
N ALA A 38 -7.41 11.31 2.78
CA ALA A 38 -8.16 11.93 1.68
C ALA A 38 -7.21 12.40 0.56
N LYS A 39 -6.07 12.99 0.92
CA LYS A 39 -5.10 13.48 -0.06
C LYS A 39 -4.50 12.37 -0.91
N VAL A 40 -4.24 11.19 -0.33
CA VAL A 40 -3.81 9.99 -1.06
C VAL A 40 -4.87 9.55 -2.07
N GLY A 41 -6.16 9.60 -1.69
CA GLY A 41 -7.26 9.33 -2.61
C GLY A 41 -7.30 10.27 -3.82
N GLU A 42 -7.12 11.57 -3.59
CA GLU A 42 -7.10 12.60 -4.65
C GLU A 42 -5.95 12.45 -5.66
N MET A 43 -4.89 11.73 -5.32
CA MET A 43 -3.67 11.59 -6.15
C MET A 43 -3.46 10.18 -6.70
N ASP A 44 -4.55 9.42 -6.90
CA ASP A 44 -4.53 8.03 -7.37
C ASP A 44 -3.71 7.08 -6.48
N GLY A 45 -3.46 7.46 -5.23
CA GLY A 45 -2.59 6.71 -4.33
C GLY A 45 -3.17 5.35 -3.93
N ILE A 46 -4.49 5.15 -4.01
CA ILE A 46 -5.13 3.84 -3.80
C ILE A 46 -4.70 2.83 -4.87
N ASP A 47 -4.75 3.23 -6.15
CA ASP A 47 -4.27 2.39 -7.25
C ASP A 47 -2.75 2.15 -7.16
N MET A 48 -1.98 3.16 -6.74
CA MET A 48 -0.55 2.98 -6.49
C MET A 48 -0.26 1.96 -5.38
N LEU A 49 -0.98 2.02 -4.25
CA LEU A 49 -0.85 1.03 -3.16
C LEU A 49 -1.24 -0.37 -3.64
N LEU A 50 -2.35 -0.51 -4.38
CA LEU A 50 -2.78 -1.78 -4.96
C LEU A 50 -1.71 -2.38 -5.88
N LYS A 51 -1.09 -1.58 -6.74
CA LYS A 51 0.02 -2.01 -7.61
C LYS A 51 1.25 -2.45 -6.81
N LEU A 52 1.53 -1.80 -5.67
CA LEU A 52 2.64 -2.15 -4.80
C LEU A 52 2.42 -3.47 -4.06
N VAL A 53 1.18 -3.77 -3.64
CA VAL A 53 0.85 -5.05 -2.97
C VAL A 53 0.52 -6.18 -3.94
N ALA A 54 0.24 -5.88 -5.22
CA ALA A 54 -0.11 -6.87 -6.23
C ALA A 54 0.89 -8.03 -6.42
N PRO A 55 2.23 -7.86 -6.26
CA PRO A 55 3.17 -8.98 -6.35
C PRO A 55 2.88 -10.10 -5.35
N TYR A 56 2.35 -9.76 -4.17
CA TYR A 56 2.07 -10.73 -3.09
C TYR A 56 0.87 -11.62 -3.37
N LYS A 57 0.20 -11.45 -4.52
CA LYS A 57 -0.86 -12.36 -4.98
C LYS A 57 -0.34 -13.68 -5.56
N ARG A 58 0.97 -13.81 -5.81
CA ARG A 58 1.59 -15.01 -6.42
C ARG A 58 2.73 -15.59 -5.61
N ARG A 59 3.23 -14.86 -4.61
CA ARG A 59 4.36 -15.27 -3.78
C ARG A 59 4.31 -14.56 -2.44
N ASP A 60 4.90 -15.18 -1.44
CA ASP A 60 5.18 -14.54 -0.16
C ASP A 60 6.40 -13.60 -0.26
N PRO A 61 6.49 -12.60 0.65
CA PRO A 61 7.71 -11.82 0.82
C PRO A 61 8.88 -12.71 1.28
N THR A 62 10.09 -12.31 0.94
CA THR A 62 11.33 -13.05 1.25
C THR A 62 12.31 -12.16 2.02
N GLY A 63 12.73 -12.63 3.21
CA GLY A 63 13.62 -11.87 4.09
C GLY A 63 12.90 -10.76 4.88
N GLY A 64 13.58 -10.24 5.91
CA GLY A 64 12.99 -9.29 6.86
C GLY A 64 12.55 -7.96 6.21
N GLU A 65 13.39 -7.39 5.34
CA GLU A 65 13.12 -6.11 4.69
C GLU A 65 11.87 -6.17 3.79
N GLU A 66 11.67 -7.26 3.05
CA GLU A 66 10.49 -7.40 2.19
C GLU A 66 9.23 -7.67 3.00
N ILE A 67 9.33 -8.41 4.11
CA ILE A 67 8.21 -8.63 5.04
C ILE A 67 7.77 -7.29 5.62
N GLU A 68 8.72 -6.48 6.12
CA GLU A 68 8.44 -5.17 6.69
C GLU A 68 7.85 -4.20 5.66
N LEU A 69 8.41 -4.18 4.44
CA LEU A 69 7.85 -3.40 3.33
C LEU A 69 6.39 -3.81 3.05
N MET A 70 6.12 -5.11 2.99
CA MET A 70 4.76 -5.61 2.75
C MET A 70 3.80 -5.17 3.85
N GLU A 71 4.17 -5.33 5.11
CA GLU A 71 3.36 -4.96 6.27
C GLU A 71 3.02 -3.46 6.25
N ASN A 72 4.03 -2.60 6.07
CA ASN A 72 3.86 -1.15 5.97
C ASN A 72 2.91 -0.74 4.82
N LEU A 73 2.98 -1.42 3.67
CA LEU A 73 2.10 -1.16 2.53
C LEU A 73 0.63 -1.55 2.83
N PHE A 74 0.40 -2.68 3.50
CA PHE A 74 -0.94 -3.08 3.92
C PHE A 74 -1.49 -2.15 5.00
N ASP A 75 -0.68 -1.71 5.95
CA ASP A 75 -1.08 -0.75 6.98
C ASP A 75 -1.47 0.60 6.36
N ALA A 76 -0.69 1.09 5.40
CA ALA A 76 -1.01 2.30 4.64
C ALA A 76 -2.33 2.16 3.88
N LEU A 77 -2.57 1.02 3.22
CA LEU A 77 -3.80 0.72 2.50
C LEU A 77 -5.01 0.67 3.44
N CYS A 78 -4.92 -0.09 4.54
CA CYS A 78 -5.96 -0.19 5.56
C CYS A 78 -6.30 1.19 6.15
N SER A 79 -5.28 2.00 6.45
CA SER A 79 -5.47 3.37 6.94
C SER A 79 -6.25 4.24 5.94
N CYS A 80 -5.93 4.16 4.65
CA CYS A 80 -6.65 4.89 3.61
C CYS A 80 -8.13 4.46 3.50
N LEU A 81 -8.44 3.18 3.72
CA LEU A 81 -9.80 2.63 3.62
C LEU A 81 -10.72 3.04 4.79
N LEU A 82 -10.19 3.71 5.82
CA LEU A 82 -11.00 4.36 6.87
C LEU A 82 -11.78 5.59 6.35
N VAL A 83 -11.43 6.10 5.17
CA VAL A 83 -12.15 7.18 4.48
C VAL A 83 -13.13 6.58 3.47
N PRO A 84 -14.45 6.85 3.59
CA PRO A 84 -15.46 6.27 2.69
C PRO A 84 -15.23 6.54 1.19
N ALA A 85 -14.72 7.72 0.84
CA ALA A 85 -14.40 8.05 -0.55
C ALA A 85 -13.34 7.11 -1.14
N ASN A 86 -12.35 6.70 -0.33
CA ASN A 86 -11.29 5.80 -0.76
C ASN A 86 -11.77 4.36 -0.94
N GLN A 87 -12.85 3.95 -0.26
CA GLN A 87 -13.45 2.63 -0.45
C GLN A 87 -14.03 2.48 -1.86
N ASN A 88 -14.65 3.54 -2.39
CA ASN A 88 -15.13 3.56 -3.78
C ASN A 88 -13.96 3.50 -4.77
N LEU A 89 -12.88 4.24 -4.52
CA LEU A 89 -11.67 4.19 -5.34
C LEU A 89 -11.05 2.80 -5.36
N PHE A 90 -10.97 2.16 -4.18
CA PHE A 90 -10.46 0.80 -4.03
C PHE A 90 -11.31 -0.23 -4.78
N HIS A 91 -12.64 -0.13 -4.68
CA HIS A 91 -13.56 -0.98 -5.44
C HIS A 91 -13.37 -0.80 -6.95
N ASN A 92 -13.31 0.44 -7.43
CA ASN A 92 -13.15 0.74 -8.85
C ASN A 92 -11.79 0.31 -9.41
N ALA A 93 -10.78 0.19 -8.55
CA ALA A 93 -9.45 -0.30 -8.89
C ALA A 93 -9.29 -1.83 -8.73
N GLU A 94 -10.40 -2.58 -8.64
CA GLU A 94 -10.41 -4.05 -8.47
C GLU A 94 -9.67 -4.52 -7.20
N GLY A 95 -9.69 -3.69 -6.15
CA GLY A 95 -9.00 -3.99 -4.91
C GLY A 95 -9.54 -5.23 -4.20
N LEU A 96 -10.86 -5.47 -4.26
CA LEU A 96 -11.49 -6.64 -3.64
C LEU A 96 -11.03 -7.94 -4.30
N GLU A 97 -11.00 -7.97 -5.63
CA GLU A 97 -10.55 -9.08 -6.44
C GLU A 97 -9.10 -9.43 -6.10
N LEU A 98 -8.24 -8.41 -6.00
CA LEU A 98 -6.85 -8.60 -5.62
C LEU A 98 -6.72 -9.22 -4.22
N MET A 99 -7.45 -8.70 -3.22
CA MET A 99 -7.40 -9.24 -1.85
C MET A 99 -7.90 -10.69 -1.79
N ILE A 100 -8.95 -11.03 -2.55
CA ILE A 100 -9.46 -12.40 -2.63
C ILE A 100 -8.41 -13.35 -3.21
N ILE A 101 -7.66 -12.93 -4.24
CA ILE A 101 -6.56 -13.74 -4.80
C ILE A 101 -5.47 -13.94 -3.76
N ILE A 102 -5.02 -12.87 -3.09
CA ILE A 102 -3.96 -12.94 -2.06
C ILE A 102 -4.34 -13.92 -0.94
N ILE A 103 -5.60 -13.86 -0.47
CA ILE A 103 -6.09 -14.76 0.60
C ILE A 103 -6.18 -16.21 0.12
N LYS A 104 -6.60 -16.47 -1.13
CA LYS A 104 -6.75 -17.83 -1.67
C LYS A 104 -5.42 -18.50 -1.99
N GLU A 105 -4.43 -17.74 -2.43
CA GLU A 105 -3.10 -18.24 -2.78
C GLU A 105 -2.23 -18.51 -1.55
N LYS A 106 -2.56 -17.91 -0.40
CA LYS A 106 -2.10 -18.38 0.92
C LYS A 106 -2.76 -19.72 1.26
N LYS A 107 -2.30 -20.78 0.63
CA LYS A 107 -2.52 -22.14 1.14
C LYS A 107 -1.71 -22.29 2.43
N ALA A 108 -2.41 -22.73 3.47
CA ALA A 108 -1.85 -23.15 4.76
C ALA A 108 -0.67 -24.13 4.61
#